data_AF-A0A2V9U7T6-F1
#
_entry.id   AF-A0A2V9U7T6-F1
#
_cell.length_a   1.000
_cell.length_b   1.000
_cell.length_c   1.000
_cell.angle_alpha   90.00
_cell.angle_beta   90.00
_cell.angle_gamma   90.00
#
_symmetry.space_group_name_H-M   'P 1'
#
loop_
_entity.id
_entity.type
_entity.pdbx_description
1 polymer ?
#
loop_
_entity_poly.entity_id
_entity_poly.type
_entity_poly.pdbx_seq_one_letter_code
_entity_poly.pdbx_strand_id
1 'polypeptide(L)'
;MATLYVENVPDDLYEALRQRARSHRKSIAAEVVSLLEQNIPTAAELKRRRKAFEELKRIRSASPSGSGPFPTAEEMIREDRER
;
A
#
# COMPACT_ATOMS: atom_id res chain seq x y z
N MET A 1 21.51 -9.13 -16.16
CA MET A 1 20.11 -9.31 -15.70
C MET A 1 19.92 -10.78 -15.38
N ALA A 2 19.14 -11.11 -14.34
CA ALA A 2 18.77 -12.49 -14.07
C ALA A 2 17.64 -12.92 -15.03
N THR A 3 17.66 -14.17 -15.48
CA THR A 3 16.60 -14.76 -16.29
C THR A 3 15.84 -15.75 -15.43
N LEU A 4 14.51 -15.65 -15.42
CA LEU A 4 13.63 -16.59 -14.73
C LEU A 4 12.97 -17.52 -15.75
N TYR A 5 13.14 -18.82 -15.57
CA TYR A 5 12.42 -19.85 -16.31
C TYR A 5 11.36 -20.46 -15.40
N VAL A 6 10.13 -20.57 -15.91
CA VAL A 6 9.01 -21.20 -15.21
C VAL A 6 8.51 -22.32 -16.09
N GLU A 7 8.53 -23.54 -15.57
CA GLU A 7 8.09 -24.74 -16.26
C GLU A 7 6.70 -25.16 -15.78
N ASN A 8 5.99 -25.93 -16.61
CA ASN A 8 4.68 -26.53 -16.29
C ASN A 8 3.61 -25.49 -15.91
N VAL A 9 3.56 -24.37 -16.63
CA VAL A 9 2.47 -23.39 -16.49
C VAL A 9 1.19 -23.99 -17.08
N PRO A 10 0.10 -24.09 -16.32
CA PRO A 10 -1.19 -24.53 -16.85
C PRO A 10 -1.64 -23.70 -18.06
N ASP A 11 -2.21 -24.36 -19.08
CA ASP A 11 -2.59 -23.69 -20.34
C ASP A 11 -3.60 -22.55 -20.12
N ASP A 12 -4.54 -22.74 -19.20
CA ASP A 12 -5.53 -21.73 -18.82
C ASP A 12 -4.87 -20.49 -18.20
N LEU A 13 -3.87 -20.68 -17.34
CA LEU A 13 -3.11 -19.60 -16.74
C LEU A 13 -2.25 -18.86 -17.79
N TYR A 14 -1.63 -19.60 -18.71
CA TYR A 14 -0.88 -19.01 -19.81
C TYR A 14 -1.77 -18.13 -20.71
N GLU A 15 -2.96 -18.63 -21.07
CA GLU A 15 -3.89 -17.86 -21.90
C GLU A 15 -4.45 -16.64 -21.18
N ALA A 16 -4.77 -16.74 -19.88
CA ALA A 16 -5.16 -15.60 -19.07
C ALA A 16 -4.05 -14.52 -19.02
N LEU A 17 -2.80 -14.94 -18.83
CA LEU A 17 -1.64 -14.04 -18.83
C LEU A 17 -1.46 -13.38 -20.21
N ARG A 18 -1.63 -14.14 -21.30
CA ARG A 18 -1.52 -13.64 -22.68
C ARG A 18 -2.60 -12.61 -23.01
N GLN A 19 -3.84 -12.86 -22.61
CA GLN A 19 -4.95 -11.92 -22.79
C GLN A 19 -4.69 -10.61 -22.03
N ARG A 20 -4.24 -10.72 -20.78
CA ARG A 20 -3.88 -9.56 -19.95
C ARG A 20 -2.70 -8.76 -20.51
N ALA A 21 -1.66 -9.43 -21.01
CA ALA A 21 -0.55 -8.75 -21.66
C ALA A 21 -1.01 -7.95 -22.89
N ARG A 22 -1.92 -8.52 -23.71
CA ARG A 22 -2.53 -7.82 -24.86
C ARG A 22 -3.34 -6.61 -24.43
N SER A 23 -4.19 -6.70 -23.40
CA SER A 23 -4.97 -5.55 -22.92
C SER A 23 -4.08 -4.42 -22.42
N HIS A 24 -2.92 -4.76 -21.84
CA HIS A 24 -1.92 -3.78 -21.40
C HIS A 24 -0.96 -3.32 -22.50
N ARG A 25 -1.11 -3.81 -23.75
CA ARG A 25 -0.20 -3.53 -24.88
C ARG A 25 1.26 -3.86 -24.55
N LYS A 26 1.48 -4.92 -23.78
CA LYS A 26 2.81 -5.41 -23.35
C LYS A 26 3.10 -6.80 -23.93
N SER A 27 4.37 -7.15 -24.00
CA SER A 27 4.76 -8.55 -24.19
C SER A 27 4.44 -9.35 -22.92
N ILE A 28 4.31 -10.69 -23.05
CA ILE A 28 4.07 -11.57 -21.89
C ILE A 28 5.18 -11.39 -20.85
N ALA A 29 6.45 -11.36 -21.28
CA ALA A 29 7.58 -11.16 -20.38
C ALA A 29 7.49 -9.82 -19.62
N ALA A 30 7.13 -8.73 -20.30
CA ALA A 30 6.97 -7.43 -19.66
C ALA A 30 5.81 -7.39 -18.66
N GLU A 31 4.71 -8.09 -18.96
CA GLU A 31 3.58 -8.22 -18.04
C GLU A 31 3.94 -9.07 -16.82
N VAL A 32 4.69 -10.17 -17.00
CA VAL A 32 5.21 -10.98 -15.88
C VAL A 32 6.10 -10.14 -14.97
N VAL A 33 7.03 -9.35 -15.53
CA VAL A 33 7.87 -8.45 -14.72
C VAL A 33 7.01 -7.46 -13.93
N SER A 34 6.03 -6.83 -14.58
CA SER A 34 5.10 -5.90 -13.91
C SER A 34 4.33 -6.58 -12.76
N LEU A 35 3.90 -7.82 -12.97
CA LEU A 35 3.24 -8.64 -11.96
C LEU A 35 4.15 -8.95 -10.78
N LEU A 36 5.40 -9.31 -11.04
CA LEU A 36 6.40 -9.59 -10.00
C LEU A 36 6.70 -8.32 -9.20
N GLU A 37 6.87 -7.16 -9.85
CA GLU A 37 7.09 -5.88 -9.18
C GLU A 37 5.95 -5.47 -8.25
N GLN A 38 4.70 -5.77 -8.64
CA GLN A 38 3.52 -5.45 -7.83
C GLN A 38 3.36 -6.37 -6.61
N ASN A 39 3.70 -7.65 -6.77
CA ASN A 39 3.37 -8.67 -5.78
C ASN A 39 4.55 -9.12 -4.91
N ILE A 40 5.79 -8.90 -5.36
CA ILE A 40 7.00 -9.30 -4.63
C ILE A 40 7.63 -8.05 -4.00
N PRO A 41 7.37 -7.77 -2.71
CA PRO A 41 8.00 -6.64 -2.05
C PRO A 41 9.49 -6.92 -1.86
N THR A 42 10.32 -5.94 -2.20
CA THR A 42 11.75 -6.00 -1.92
C THR A 42 12.02 -5.84 -0.42
N ALA A 43 13.17 -6.34 0.05
CA ALA A 43 13.57 -6.15 1.45
C ALA A 43 13.63 -4.68 1.86
N ALA A 44 14.05 -3.79 0.95
CA ALA A 44 14.05 -2.35 1.17
C ALA A 44 12.63 -1.79 1.33
N GLU A 45 11.69 -2.22 0.49
CA GLU A 45 10.28 -1.84 0.58
C GLU A 45 9.64 -2.33 1.90
N LEU A 46 9.90 -3.58 2.30
CA LEU A 46 9.43 -4.10 3.59
C LEU A 46 9.98 -3.31 4.77
N LYS A 47 11.27 -2.93 4.73
CA LYS A 47 11.89 -2.09 5.77
C LYS A 47 11.23 -0.71 5.85
N ARG A 48 10.91 -0.08 4.70
CA ARG A 48 10.19 1.20 4.66
C ARG A 48 8.79 1.07 5.27
N ARG A 49 8.02 0.05 4.86
CA ARG A 49 6.68 -0.23 5.39
C ARG A 49 6.71 -0.43 6.91
N ARG A 50 7.69 -1.19 7.41
CA ARG A 50 7.88 -1.38 8.86
C ARG A 50 8.14 -0.07 9.59
N LYS A 51 9.04 0.78 9.06
CA LYS A 51 9.33 2.09 9.65
C LYS A 51 8.09 2.98 9.70
N ALA A 52 7.32 3.03 8.60
CA ALA A 52 6.07 3.80 8.56
C ALA A 52 5.05 3.30 9.59
N PHE A 53 4.92 1.98 9.72
CA PHE A 53 4.02 1.38 10.71
C PHE A 53 4.43 1.70 12.16
N GLU A 54 5.73 1.61 12.48
CA GLU A 54 6.22 1.99 13.81
C GLU A 54 5.99 3.47 14.11
N GLU A 55 6.13 4.35 13.12
CA GLU A 55 5.84 5.79 13.29
C GLU A 55 4.35 6.03 13.55
N LEU A 56 3.46 5.39 12.80
CA LEU A 56 2.01 5.46 13.04
C LEU A 56 1.66 4.93 14.43
N LYS A 57 2.29 3.83 14.86
CA LYS A 57 2.10 3.29 16.20
C LYS A 57 2.57 4.27 17.27
N ARG A 58 3.70 4.94 17.05
CA ARG A 58 4.22 6.00 17.93
C ARG A 58 3.24 7.16 18.05
N ILE A 59 2.75 7.70 16.92
CA ILE A 59 1.75 8.78 16.89
C ILE A 59 0.49 8.37 17.64
N ARG A 60 -0.02 7.15 17.40
CA ARG A 60 -1.21 6.63 18.09
C ARG A 60 -0.99 6.47 19.60
N SER A 61 0.22 6.09 20.02
CA SER A 61 0.56 5.91 21.44
C SER A 61 0.84 7.21 22.17
N ALA A 62 1.16 8.28 21.44
CA ALA A 62 1.21 9.62 22.00
C ALA A 62 -0.23 10.07 22.26
N SER A 63 -0.70 9.85 23.49
CA SER A 63 -1.92 10.50 23.97
C SER A 63 -1.86 11.98 23.62
N PRO A 64 -2.97 12.62 23.20
CA PRO A 64 -2.98 14.07 23.08
C PRO A 64 -2.49 14.63 24.41
N SER A 65 -1.41 15.42 24.36
CA SER A 65 -0.97 16.24 25.48
C SER A 65 -2.21 16.95 25.99
N GLY A 66 -2.59 16.65 27.23
CA GLY A 66 -3.92 16.94 27.79
C GLY A 66 -4.35 18.39 27.62
N SER A 67 -5.66 18.63 27.82
CA SER A 67 -6.34 19.95 27.79
C SER A 67 -5.41 21.08 27.39
N GLY A 68 -5.24 21.28 26.07
CA GLY A 68 -4.53 22.45 25.57
C GLY A 68 -5.17 23.73 26.14
N PRO A 69 -4.60 24.91 25.86
CA PRO A 69 -5.18 26.17 26.33
C PRO A 69 -6.56 26.47 25.72
N PHE A 70 -7.06 25.61 24.84
CA PHE A 70 -8.34 25.74 24.17
C PHE A 70 -9.41 24.92 24.89
N PRO A 71 -10.66 25.43 24.91
CA PRO A 71 -11.81 24.66 25.37
C PRO A 71 -11.92 23.35 24.58
N THR A 72 -12.59 22.38 25.18
CA THR A 72 -12.98 21.15 24.48
C THR A 72 -13.79 21.49 23.23
N ALA A 73 -13.72 20.63 22.21
CA ALA A 73 -14.53 20.78 21.00
C ALA A 73 -16.03 20.85 21.34
N GLU A 74 -16.45 20.17 22.41
CA GLU A 74 -17.81 20.18 22.93
C GLU A 74 -18.23 21.56 23.47
N GLU A 75 -17.33 22.25 24.17
CA GLU A 75 -17.55 23.63 24.66
C GLU A 75 -17.64 24.63 23.51
N MET A 76 -16.76 24.52 22.52
CA MET A 76 -16.77 25.42 21.35
C MET A 76 -18.04 25.25 20.50
N ILE A 77 -18.52 24.02 20.33
CA ILE A 77 -19.79 23.74 19.61
C ILE A 77 -21.00 24.28 20.39
N ARG A 78 -20.95 24.26 21.72
CA ARG A 78 -22.02 24.81 22.56
C ARG A 78 -22.08 26.32 22.43
N GLU A 79 -20.94 27.01 22.51
CA GLU A 79 -20.84 28.46 22.35
C GLU A 79 -21.38 28.94 20.99
N ASP A 80 -21.05 28.23 19.90
CA ASP A 80 -21.51 28.58 18.55
C ASP A 80 -23.04 28.42 18.37
N ARG A 81 -23.66 27.49 19.11
CA ARG A 81 -25.12 27.29 19.08
C ARG A 81 -25.90 28.30 19.92
N GLU A 82 -25.24 28.95 20.87
CA GLU A 82 -25.84 29.95 21.76
C GLU A 82 -25.71 31.38 21.21
N ARG A 83 -25.05 31.56 20.06
CA ARG A 83 -24.95 32.82 19.30
C ARG A 83 -26.08 33.01 18.29
#